data_AF-A0A7S4UN75-F1
#
_entry.id   AF-A0A7S4UN75-F1
#
_cell.length_a   1.000
_cell.length_b   1.000
_cell.length_c   1.000
_cell.angle_alpha   90.00
_cell.angle_beta   90.00
_cell.angle_gamma   90.00
#
_symmetry.space_group_name_H-M   'P 1'
#
loop_
_entity.id
_entity.type
_entity.pdbx_description
1 polymer ?
#
loop_
_entity_poly.entity_id
_entity_poly.type
_entity_poly.pdbx_seq_one_letter_code
_entity_poly.pdbx_strand_id
1 'polypeptide(L)'
;EAELSGLIDEACGGIRRAERALLATPWDGLLAAPWETTSPTVGAAAQRVLKTAELRSRWQRLRTAAVGDSPVRAKSLTDFWQTHLTAEAMSAALKRCQTDIFQMLLMVLWLYTREAWLCHLLDALATLLLVARAPRSSPGEGTTGATPLEPLELPGALQPVVAIADALAPFAQLVQSTLLYFEENGVRHCGTTYRPMSLPTAALRRLLDRLNAWHQECQEDREEARLGSGVWVSLSAGGFFCTMSSRMEATRRLTQTRCNVLLCIRPDDWSPCFPKHLSLRGASVDDVLFPVGALYRVVRATRTVSSDLDPQNDSRWPVVVLELVSSSRVLETLELLDMRGELSEGELEATLGDWAAGALPADEHRRLFSAGELLAHRGRFEQAAVHMGQSALLAESRGDPVFAARTLLACARCRAAAAAGASCRDGCSGASAVNTRLAGEAATKAVELFEAALGEENSEVQLARSALAELLVSC
;
A
#
# COMPACT_ATOMS: atom_id res chain seq x y z
N GLU A 1 6.31 -4.05 23.95
CA GLU A 1 5.01 -4.36 24.62
C GLU A 1 4.14 -3.14 24.86
N ALA A 2 4.61 -2.10 25.58
CA ALA A 2 3.81 -0.89 25.85
C ALA A 2 3.32 -0.17 24.58
N GLU A 3 4.19 -0.01 23.58
CA GLU A 3 3.84 0.59 22.28
C GLU A 3 2.76 -0.21 21.53
N LEU A 4 2.89 -1.53 21.54
CA LEU A 4 1.93 -2.44 20.89
C LEU A 4 0.56 -2.38 21.59
N SER A 5 0.54 -2.31 22.92
CA SER A 5 -0.69 -2.11 23.71
C SER A 5 -1.39 -0.80 23.34
N GLY A 6 -0.62 0.29 23.21
CA GLY A 6 -1.14 1.59 22.75
C GLY A 6 -1.78 1.51 21.36
N LEU A 7 -1.07 0.92 20.40
CA LEU A 7 -1.57 0.74 19.03
C LEU A 7 -2.85 -0.11 18.97
N ILE A 8 -3.01 -1.10 19.84
CA ILE A 8 -4.22 -1.92 19.92
C ILE A 8 -5.41 -1.12 20.44
N ASP A 9 -5.21 -0.31 21.47
CA ASP A 9 -6.29 0.53 22.00
C ASP A 9 -6.71 1.58 20.96
N GLU A 10 -5.75 2.16 20.23
CA GLU A 10 -6.02 3.04 19.10
C GLU A 10 -6.78 2.34 17.98
N ALA A 11 -6.36 1.13 17.58
CA ALA A 11 -7.04 0.32 16.57
C ALA A 11 -8.47 -0.06 17.00
N CYS A 12 -8.67 -0.47 18.25
CA CYS A 12 -10.00 -0.75 18.79
C CYS A 12 -10.89 0.51 18.84
N GLY A 13 -10.33 1.65 19.23
CA GLY A 13 -11.00 2.95 19.17
C GLY A 13 -11.38 3.33 17.73
N GLY A 14 -10.46 3.09 16.80
CA GLY A 14 -10.58 3.32 15.38
C GLY A 14 -11.71 2.53 14.73
N ILE A 15 -11.72 1.21 14.89
CA ILE A 15 -12.80 0.34 14.37
C ILE A 15 -14.17 0.81 14.86
N ARG A 16 -14.29 1.21 16.13
CA ARG A 16 -15.55 1.72 16.70
C ARG A 16 -15.95 3.09 16.15
N ARG A 17 -14.99 3.98 15.87
CA ARG A 17 -15.27 5.26 15.18
C ARG A 17 -15.73 5.01 13.75
N ALA A 18 -15.05 4.11 13.03
CA ALA A 18 -15.41 3.74 11.66
C ALA A 18 -16.82 3.13 11.57
N GLU A 19 -17.16 2.17 12.44
CA GLU A 19 -18.51 1.58 12.45
C GLU A 19 -19.60 2.63 12.76
N ARG A 20 -19.34 3.55 13.71
CA ARG A 20 -20.27 4.65 13.99
C ARG A 20 -20.44 5.58 12.79
N ALA A 21 -19.36 5.95 12.11
CA ALA A 21 -19.41 6.76 10.90
C ALA A 21 -20.18 6.07 9.77
N LEU A 22 -19.95 4.77 9.56
CA LEU A 22 -20.68 3.93 8.60
C LEU A 22 -22.19 3.90 8.88
N LEU A 23 -22.60 3.84 10.14
CA LEU A 23 -24.01 3.79 10.53
C LEU A 23 -24.70 5.15 10.43
N ALA A 24 -24.02 6.22 10.85
CA ALA A 24 -24.55 7.57 10.91
C ALA A 24 -24.65 8.26 9.53
N THR A 25 -23.82 7.86 8.57
CA THR A 25 -23.75 8.53 7.26
C THR A 25 -24.88 8.06 6.33
N PRO A 26 -25.61 8.98 5.67
CA PRO A 26 -26.61 8.65 4.66
C PRO A 26 -25.97 8.41 3.29
N TRP A 27 -25.46 7.19 3.07
CA TRP A 27 -24.71 6.81 1.86
C TRP A 27 -25.49 6.92 0.54
N ASP A 28 -26.82 6.72 0.58
CA ASP A 28 -27.66 6.74 -0.63
C ASP A 28 -27.57 8.09 -1.38
N GLY A 29 -27.51 9.20 -0.63
CA GLY A 29 -27.36 10.54 -1.20
C GLY A 29 -25.99 10.77 -1.84
N LEU A 30 -24.94 10.18 -1.27
CA LEU A 30 -23.60 10.23 -1.83
C LEU A 30 -23.47 9.34 -3.07
N LEU A 31 -24.10 8.17 -3.08
CA LEU A 31 -24.07 7.28 -4.25
C LEU A 31 -24.80 7.86 -5.47
N ALA A 32 -25.85 8.63 -5.24
CA ALA A 32 -26.62 9.32 -6.28
C ALA A 32 -25.93 10.56 -6.84
N ALA A 33 -24.84 11.05 -6.23
CA ALA A 33 -24.14 12.23 -6.69
C ALA A 33 -23.41 11.96 -8.04
N PRO A 34 -23.38 12.94 -8.96
CA PRO A 34 -22.83 12.76 -10.30
C PRO A 34 -21.29 12.88 -10.34
N TRP A 35 -20.59 12.02 -9.60
CA TRP A 35 -19.13 12.03 -9.48
C TRP A 35 -18.39 11.87 -10.82
N GLU A 36 -19.02 11.21 -11.79
CA GLU A 36 -18.47 10.96 -13.13
C GLU A 36 -18.18 12.26 -13.90
N THR A 37 -18.83 13.37 -13.54
CA THR A 37 -18.70 14.65 -14.25
C THR A 37 -17.47 15.46 -13.87
N THR A 38 -16.87 15.21 -12.71
CA THR A 38 -15.78 16.05 -12.16
C THR A 38 -14.42 15.38 -12.24
N SER A 39 -14.35 14.06 -12.05
CA SER A 39 -13.15 13.26 -12.32
C SER A 39 -13.55 11.78 -12.42
N PRO A 40 -13.53 11.18 -13.64
CA PRO A 40 -14.04 9.82 -13.84
C PRO A 40 -13.24 8.76 -13.06
N THR A 41 -11.94 8.97 -12.83
CA THR A 41 -11.08 8.07 -12.06
C THR A 41 -11.38 8.15 -10.56
N VAL A 42 -11.44 9.36 -10.00
CA VAL A 42 -11.81 9.58 -8.58
C VAL A 42 -13.24 9.10 -8.33
N GLY A 43 -14.16 9.38 -9.26
CA GLY A 43 -15.55 8.92 -9.18
C GLY A 43 -15.68 7.40 -9.14
N ALA A 44 -14.96 6.68 -10.01
CA ALA A 44 -14.96 5.22 -10.00
C ALA A 44 -14.37 4.63 -8.71
N ALA A 45 -13.30 5.22 -8.17
CA ALA A 45 -12.71 4.80 -6.91
C ALA A 45 -13.63 5.10 -5.72
N ALA A 46 -14.22 6.30 -5.66
CA ALA A 46 -15.15 6.71 -4.62
C ALA A 46 -16.39 5.80 -4.61
N GLN A 47 -16.93 5.45 -5.78
CA GLN A 47 -18.06 4.53 -5.89
C GLN A 47 -17.80 3.16 -5.24
N ARG A 48 -16.57 2.64 -5.28
CA ARG A 48 -16.23 1.37 -4.60
C ARG A 48 -16.30 1.51 -3.08
N VAL A 49 -15.77 2.62 -2.56
CA VAL A 49 -15.83 2.93 -1.12
C VAL A 49 -17.28 3.10 -0.69
N LEU A 50 -18.04 3.94 -1.39
CA LEU A 50 -19.42 4.27 -1.07
C LEU A 50 -20.33 3.03 -1.09
N LYS A 51 -20.19 2.15 -2.09
CA LYS A 51 -20.96 0.89 -2.18
C LYS A 51 -20.63 -0.06 -1.02
N THR A 52 -19.36 -0.18 -0.67
CA THR A 52 -18.94 -1.04 0.46
C THR A 52 -19.46 -0.48 1.78
N ALA A 53 -19.38 0.84 1.96
CA ALA A 53 -19.86 1.54 3.14
C ALA A 53 -21.39 1.44 3.31
N GLU A 54 -22.14 1.67 2.22
CA GLU A 54 -23.59 1.51 2.17
C GLU A 54 -24.01 0.08 2.50
N LEU A 55 -23.40 -0.92 1.86
CA LEU A 55 -23.72 -2.33 2.08
C LEU A 55 -23.48 -2.71 3.55
N ARG A 56 -22.34 -2.31 4.13
CA ARG A 56 -22.05 -2.55 5.56
C ARG A 56 -23.06 -1.85 6.45
N SER A 57 -23.42 -0.61 6.15
CA SER A 57 -24.39 0.16 6.93
C SER A 57 -25.78 -0.51 6.92
N ARG A 58 -26.27 -0.90 5.74
CA ARG A 58 -27.55 -1.61 5.58
C ARG A 58 -27.54 -2.95 6.30
N TRP A 59 -26.48 -3.75 6.12
CA TRP A 59 -26.32 -5.04 6.79
C TRP A 59 -26.39 -4.91 8.31
N GLN A 60 -25.67 -3.93 8.87
CA GLN A 60 -25.64 -3.72 10.31
C GLN A 60 -26.98 -3.18 10.86
N ARG A 61 -27.69 -2.32 10.12
CA ARG A 61 -29.05 -1.89 10.47
C ARG A 61 -30.03 -3.07 10.50
N LEU A 62 -29.98 -3.93 9.47
CA LEU A 62 -30.79 -5.15 9.40
C LEU A 62 -30.51 -6.07 10.57
N ARG A 63 -29.24 -6.28 10.92
CA ARG A 63 -28.85 -7.05 12.10
C ARG A 63 -29.44 -6.46 13.39
N THR A 64 -29.27 -5.17 13.62
CA THR A 64 -29.77 -4.50 14.84
C THR A 64 -31.28 -4.62 14.96
N ALA A 65 -32.02 -4.43 13.86
CA ALA A 65 -33.46 -4.63 13.82
C ALA A 65 -33.84 -6.10 14.12
N ALA A 66 -33.20 -7.05 13.45
CA ALA A 66 -33.49 -8.47 13.60
C ALA A 66 -33.17 -9.02 15.01
N VAL A 67 -32.14 -8.50 15.67
CA VAL A 67 -31.79 -8.86 17.06
C VAL A 67 -32.69 -8.17 18.08
N GLY A 68 -33.17 -6.96 17.78
CA GLY A 68 -34.07 -6.19 18.65
C GLY A 68 -35.48 -6.74 18.74
N ASP A 69 -35.99 -7.38 17.68
CA ASP A 69 -37.40 -7.78 17.58
C ASP A 69 -37.80 -9.03 18.41
N SER A 70 -36.87 -9.87 18.87
CA SER A 70 -37.20 -10.98 19.78
C SER A 70 -35.97 -11.62 20.44
N PRO A 71 -35.91 -11.73 21.79
CA PRO A 71 -34.79 -12.35 22.50
C PRO A 71 -34.66 -13.87 22.24
N VAL A 72 -35.73 -14.55 21.80
CA VAL A 72 -35.72 -15.99 21.48
C VAL A 72 -35.17 -16.23 20.07
N ARG A 73 -35.52 -15.38 19.08
CA ARG A 73 -34.89 -15.39 17.75
C ARG A 73 -33.47 -14.84 17.77
N ALA A 74 -33.15 -13.96 18.73
CA ALA A 74 -31.82 -13.40 18.86
C ALA A 74 -30.77 -14.51 18.97
N LYS A 75 -31.02 -15.60 19.72
CA LYS A 75 -30.03 -16.68 19.87
C LYS A 75 -29.77 -17.46 18.56
N SER A 76 -30.82 -17.83 17.81
CA SER A 76 -30.67 -18.54 16.53
C SER A 76 -30.13 -17.64 15.40
N LEU A 77 -30.48 -16.36 15.41
CA LEU A 77 -29.94 -15.36 14.49
C LEU A 77 -28.51 -14.97 14.85
N THR A 78 -28.11 -15.04 16.13
CA THR A 78 -26.74 -14.73 16.55
C THR A 78 -25.75 -15.65 15.85
N ASP A 79 -26.05 -16.94 15.69
CA ASP A 79 -25.20 -17.88 14.95
C ASP A 79 -25.12 -17.57 13.45
N PHE A 80 -26.22 -17.09 12.85
CA PHE A 80 -26.21 -16.59 11.46
C PHE A 80 -25.36 -15.32 11.32
N TRP A 81 -25.48 -14.36 12.25
CA TRP A 81 -24.72 -13.11 12.26
C TRP A 81 -23.28 -13.26 12.75
N GLN A 82 -22.88 -14.41 13.33
CA GLN A 82 -21.47 -14.71 13.68
C GLN A 82 -20.54 -14.73 12.46
N THR A 83 -21.10 -14.72 11.24
CA THR A 83 -20.37 -14.49 9.99
C THR A 83 -19.74 -13.10 9.89
N HIS A 84 -20.26 -12.11 10.65
CA HIS A 84 -19.74 -10.74 10.69
C HIS A 84 -19.70 -10.19 12.12
N LEU A 85 -18.52 -9.81 12.59
CA LEU A 85 -18.34 -9.23 13.92
C LEU A 85 -18.82 -7.76 13.97
N THR A 86 -19.29 -7.34 15.15
CA THR A 86 -19.47 -5.91 15.47
C THR A 86 -18.13 -5.31 15.87
N ALA A 87 -17.97 -3.98 15.81
CA ALA A 87 -16.74 -3.33 16.26
C ALA A 87 -16.39 -3.67 17.72
N GLU A 88 -17.41 -3.81 18.58
CA GLU A 88 -17.22 -4.23 19.97
C GLU A 88 -16.75 -5.69 20.09
N ALA A 89 -17.31 -6.60 19.29
CA ALA A 89 -16.88 -7.99 19.30
C ALA A 89 -15.45 -8.15 18.78
N MET A 90 -15.06 -7.37 17.75
CA MET A 90 -13.68 -7.32 17.25
C MET A 90 -12.73 -6.78 18.33
N SER A 91 -13.09 -5.66 18.97
CA SER A 91 -12.30 -5.05 20.04
C SER A 91 -12.13 -6.00 21.22
N ALA A 92 -13.20 -6.68 21.64
CA ALA A 92 -13.15 -7.68 22.72
C ALA A 92 -12.31 -8.91 22.34
N ALA A 93 -12.30 -9.32 21.07
CA ALA A 93 -11.44 -10.40 20.60
C ALA A 93 -9.95 -10.01 20.70
N LEU A 94 -9.58 -8.81 20.25
CA LEU A 94 -8.21 -8.31 20.37
C LEU A 94 -7.77 -8.19 21.83
N LYS A 95 -8.61 -7.60 22.69
CA LYS A 95 -8.29 -7.41 24.12
C LYS A 95 -8.10 -8.73 24.88
N ARG A 96 -8.84 -9.78 24.53
CA ARG A 96 -8.67 -11.11 25.14
C ARG A 96 -7.32 -11.76 24.83
N CYS A 97 -6.68 -11.40 23.74
CA CYS A 97 -5.39 -11.94 23.34
C CYS A 97 -4.20 -11.11 23.84
N GLN A 98 -4.41 -9.99 24.56
CA GLN A 98 -3.35 -9.05 24.93
C GLN A 98 -2.21 -9.65 25.77
N THR A 99 -2.43 -10.79 26.44
CA THR A 99 -1.41 -11.46 27.26
C THR A 99 -0.41 -12.29 26.44
N ASP A 100 -0.69 -12.55 25.16
CA ASP A 100 0.17 -13.33 24.27
C ASP A 100 0.30 -12.60 22.93
N ILE A 101 1.47 -11.99 22.70
CA ILE A 101 1.76 -11.19 21.50
C ILE A 101 1.49 -12.01 20.24
N PHE A 102 1.92 -13.28 20.20
CA PHE A 102 1.75 -14.11 19.02
C PHE A 102 0.26 -14.36 18.74
N GLN A 103 -0.53 -14.75 19.74
CA GLN A 103 -1.98 -14.96 19.57
C GLN A 103 -2.73 -13.68 19.21
N MET A 104 -2.30 -12.55 19.73
CA MET A 104 -2.87 -11.25 19.44
C MET A 104 -2.61 -10.81 18.01
N LEU A 105 -1.38 -10.94 17.52
CA LEU A 105 -1.02 -10.68 16.14
C LEU A 105 -1.78 -11.62 15.19
N LEU A 106 -1.90 -12.91 15.53
CA LEU A 106 -2.76 -13.85 14.81
C LEU A 106 -4.23 -13.38 14.77
N MET A 107 -4.75 -12.86 15.88
CA MET A 107 -6.12 -12.33 15.95
C MET A 107 -6.31 -11.11 15.04
N VAL A 108 -5.31 -10.22 14.94
CA VAL A 108 -5.33 -9.07 14.01
C VAL A 108 -5.51 -9.53 12.57
N LEU A 109 -4.65 -10.43 12.10
CA LEU A 109 -4.74 -10.96 10.73
C LEU A 109 -6.04 -11.73 10.52
N TRP A 110 -6.49 -12.46 11.54
CA TRP A 110 -7.75 -13.18 11.48
C TRP A 110 -8.94 -12.25 11.30
N LEU A 111 -9.00 -11.14 12.05
CA LEU A 111 -10.03 -10.12 11.93
C LEU A 111 -10.01 -9.45 10.56
N TYR A 112 -8.82 -9.04 10.09
CA TYR A 112 -8.65 -8.38 8.78
C TYR A 112 -9.19 -9.23 7.63
N THR A 113 -8.83 -10.52 7.62
CA THR A 113 -9.20 -11.44 6.53
C THR A 113 -10.60 -12.06 6.69
N ARG A 114 -11.09 -12.25 7.93
CA ARG A 114 -12.45 -12.77 8.17
C ARG A 114 -13.51 -11.74 7.82
N GLU A 115 -13.29 -10.48 8.17
CA GLU A 115 -14.27 -9.43 7.95
C GLU A 115 -14.12 -8.85 6.55
N ALA A 116 -14.78 -9.48 5.57
CA ALA A 116 -14.69 -9.11 4.16
C ALA A 116 -14.92 -7.60 3.92
N TRP A 117 -15.86 -6.99 4.65
CA TRP A 117 -16.12 -5.55 4.53
C TRP A 117 -14.91 -4.70 4.91
N LEU A 118 -14.12 -5.10 5.90
CA LEU A 118 -12.96 -4.34 6.38
C LEU A 118 -11.82 -4.41 5.38
N CYS A 119 -11.52 -5.62 4.88
CA CYS A 119 -10.53 -5.81 3.82
C CYS A 119 -10.91 -5.03 2.55
N HIS A 120 -12.16 -5.18 2.07
CA HIS A 120 -12.63 -4.46 0.89
C HIS A 120 -12.67 -2.94 1.07
N LEU A 121 -13.07 -2.46 2.25
CA LEU A 121 -13.14 -1.03 2.52
C LEU A 121 -11.74 -0.41 2.58
N LEU A 122 -10.79 -1.07 3.25
CA LEU A 122 -9.40 -0.60 3.30
C LEU A 122 -8.74 -0.58 1.91
N ASP A 123 -8.97 -1.60 1.07
CA ASP A 123 -8.46 -1.64 -0.30
C ASP A 123 -9.11 -0.56 -1.20
N ALA A 124 -10.43 -0.35 -1.06
CA ALA A 124 -11.13 0.71 -1.79
C ALA A 124 -10.68 2.11 -1.34
N LEU A 125 -10.44 2.30 -0.04
CA LEU A 125 -9.90 3.54 0.52
C LEU A 125 -8.50 3.82 -0.01
N ALA A 126 -7.61 2.82 0.02
CA ALA A 126 -6.26 2.94 -0.53
C ALA A 126 -6.30 3.35 -2.02
N THR A 127 -7.16 2.71 -2.82
CA THR A 127 -7.39 3.10 -4.22
C THR A 127 -7.82 4.56 -4.36
N LEU A 128 -8.81 4.99 -3.58
CA LEU A 128 -9.33 6.35 -3.65
C LEU A 128 -8.27 7.38 -3.24
N LEU A 129 -7.54 7.12 -2.16
CA LEU A 129 -6.49 8.00 -1.68
C LEU A 129 -5.36 8.11 -2.71
N LEU A 130 -4.97 7.00 -3.34
CA LEU A 130 -3.97 6.99 -4.40
C LEU A 130 -4.41 7.80 -5.62
N VAL A 131 -5.64 7.61 -6.09
CA VAL A 131 -6.18 8.35 -7.25
C VAL A 131 -6.39 9.83 -6.91
N ALA A 132 -6.77 10.16 -5.68
CA ALA A 132 -6.94 11.55 -5.24
C ALA A 132 -5.62 12.29 -5.05
N ARG A 133 -4.52 11.56 -4.77
CA ARG A 133 -3.16 12.09 -4.66
C ARG A 133 -2.42 12.16 -5.99
N ALA A 134 -2.93 11.55 -7.05
CA ALA A 134 -2.30 11.57 -8.36
C ALA A 134 -2.15 13.03 -8.84
N PRO A 135 -0.94 13.44 -9.29
CA PRO A 135 -0.72 14.81 -9.74
C PRO A 135 -1.69 15.14 -10.89
N ARG A 136 -2.53 16.15 -10.68
CA ARG A 136 -3.40 16.65 -11.76
C ARG A 136 -2.51 17.37 -12.75
N SER A 137 -2.31 16.78 -13.93
CA SER A 137 -1.63 17.42 -15.05
C SER A 137 -2.44 18.65 -15.51
N SER A 138 -2.26 19.78 -14.84
CA SER A 138 -2.64 21.08 -15.39
C SER A 138 -1.42 21.67 -16.08
N PRO A 139 -1.51 22.13 -17.34
CA PRO A 139 -0.50 22.98 -17.93
C PRO A 139 -0.69 24.38 -17.33
N GLY A 140 -0.22 24.56 -16.10
CA GLY A 140 -0.34 25.79 -15.34
C GLY A 140 1.04 26.28 -14.95
N GLU A 141 1.42 27.42 -15.51
CA GLU A 141 2.68 28.12 -15.32
C GLU A 141 3.02 28.34 -13.83
N GLY A 142 4.25 27.98 -13.46
CA GLY A 142 5.05 28.70 -12.48
C GLY A 142 4.46 28.90 -11.08
N THR A 143 4.46 27.85 -10.26
CA THR A 143 4.50 28.01 -8.79
C THR A 143 5.58 27.11 -8.20
N THR A 144 6.77 27.69 -8.04
CA THR A 144 7.92 27.10 -7.37
C THR A 144 7.91 27.54 -5.91
N GLY A 145 7.70 26.61 -5.00
CA GLY A 145 7.79 26.87 -3.57
C GLY A 145 7.06 25.79 -2.79
N ALA A 146 7.83 25.03 -2.01
CA ALA A 146 7.42 24.13 -0.94
C ALA A 146 5.89 23.96 -0.80
N THR A 147 5.29 23.16 -1.67
CA THR A 147 3.96 22.64 -1.39
C THR A 147 4.18 21.50 -0.40
N PRO A 148 3.79 21.65 0.89
CA PRO A 148 3.60 20.46 1.73
C PRO A 148 2.72 19.48 0.94
N LEU A 149 2.93 18.16 1.10
CA LEU A 149 2.04 17.11 0.56
C LEU A 149 0.63 17.69 0.48
N GLU A 150 0.18 18.04 -0.73
CA GLU A 150 -1.01 18.88 -0.86
C GLU A 150 -2.12 18.20 -0.07
N PRO A 151 -2.83 18.95 0.80
CA PRO A 151 -3.88 18.35 1.61
C PRO A 151 -4.82 17.63 0.65
N LEU A 152 -5.06 16.35 0.93
CA LEU A 152 -5.84 15.44 0.10
C LEU A 152 -7.11 16.16 -0.40
N GLU A 153 -7.11 16.61 -1.66
CA GLU A 153 -8.21 17.38 -2.23
C GLU A 153 -9.33 16.45 -2.67
N LEU A 154 -9.98 15.84 -1.69
CA LEU A 154 -11.26 15.19 -1.92
C LEU A 154 -12.36 16.26 -1.92
N PRO A 155 -13.34 16.17 -2.86
CA PRO A 155 -14.55 16.97 -2.80
C PRO A 155 -15.15 16.93 -1.39
N GLY A 156 -15.65 18.07 -0.88
CA GLY A 156 -16.22 18.15 0.46
C GLY A 156 -17.32 17.11 0.75
N ALA A 157 -18.01 16.64 -0.29
CA ALA A 157 -18.99 15.55 -0.18
C ALA A 157 -18.37 14.18 0.20
N LEU A 158 -17.07 13.98 0.07
CA LEU A 158 -16.34 12.78 0.49
C LEU A 158 -15.68 12.92 1.87
N GLN A 159 -15.96 13.98 2.63
CA GLN A 159 -15.51 14.11 4.03
C GLN A 159 -15.85 12.90 4.92
N PRO A 160 -17.03 12.26 4.81
CA PRO A 160 -17.31 11.03 5.56
C PRO A 160 -16.35 9.89 5.24
N VAL A 161 -15.80 9.85 4.03
CA VAL A 161 -14.82 8.84 3.60
C VAL A 161 -13.46 9.08 4.25
N VAL A 162 -13.02 10.34 4.34
CA VAL A 162 -11.79 10.73 5.04
C VAL A 162 -11.85 10.32 6.50
N ALA A 163 -12.96 10.63 7.18
CA ALA A 163 -13.16 10.27 8.59
C ALA A 163 -13.07 8.75 8.84
N ILE A 164 -13.53 7.93 7.88
CA ILE A 164 -13.39 6.47 7.96
C ILE A 164 -11.94 6.04 7.74
N ALA A 165 -11.24 6.64 6.77
CA ALA A 165 -9.84 6.36 6.52
C ALA A 165 -8.98 6.63 7.77
N ASP A 166 -9.12 7.82 8.37
CA ASP A 166 -8.42 8.21 9.59
C ASP A 166 -8.76 7.28 10.76
N ALA A 167 -10.03 6.86 10.86
CA ALA A 167 -10.46 5.93 11.88
C ALA A 167 -9.86 4.53 11.71
N LEU A 168 -9.66 4.05 10.48
CA LEU A 168 -9.14 2.71 10.22
C LEU A 168 -7.61 2.64 10.08
N ALA A 169 -6.93 3.78 9.91
CA ALA A 169 -5.48 3.84 9.77
C ALA A 169 -4.70 3.07 10.86
N PRO A 170 -5.03 3.18 12.17
CA PRO A 170 -4.31 2.43 13.20
C PRO A 170 -4.48 0.90 13.06
N PHE A 171 -5.64 0.44 12.57
CA PHE A 171 -5.84 -0.99 12.34
C PHE A 171 -5.04 -1.47 11.11
N ALA A 172 -5.00 -0.69 10.04
CA ALA A 172 -4.16 -1.00 8.87
C ALA A 172 -2.67 -1.06 9.25
N GLN A 173 -2.20 -0.11 10.06
CA GLN A 173 -0.84 -0.14 10.63
C GLN A 173 -0.62 -1.41 11.45
N LEU A 174 -1.56 -1.80 12.30
CA LEU A 174 -1.46 -3.02 13.10
C LEU A 174 -1.37 -4.29 12.23
N VAL A 175 -2.12 -4.36 11.12
CA VAL A 175 -2.01 -5.47 10.14
C VAL A 175 -0.62 -5.50 9.50
N GLN A 176 -0.10 -4.36 9.06
CA GLN A 176 1.24 -4.27 8.46
C GLN A 176 2.33 -4.64 9.47
N SER A 177 2.28 -4.10 10.70
CA SER A 177 3.21 -4.46 11.77
C SER A 177 3.18 -5.95 12.09
N THR A 178 1.99 -6.55 12.01
CA THR A 178 1.84 -7.99 12.23
C THR A 178 2.53 -8.80 11.14
N LEU A 179 2.38 -8.41 9.87
CA LEU A 179 3.04 -9.09 8.76
C LEU A 179 4.57 -9.01 8.89
N LEU A 180 5.09 -7.83 9.26
CA LEU A 180 6.53 -7.61 9.47
C LEU A 180 7.07 -8.42 10.66
N TYR A 181 6.32 -8.50 11.77
CA TYR A 181 6.69 -9.36 12.88
C TYR A 181 6.82 -10.83 12.46
N PHE A 182 5.86 -11.35 11.69
CA PHE A 182 5.94 -12.73 11.19
C PHE A 182 7.08 -12.94 10.20
N GLU A 183 7.40 -11.92 9.41
CA GLU A 183 8.57 -11.91 8.54
C GLU A 183 9.88 -12.09 9.31
N GLU A 184 10.11 -11.24 10.31
CA GLU A 184 11.29 -11.28 11.15
C GLU A 184 11.44 -12.61 11.90
N ASN A 185 10.32 -13.23 12.27
CA ASN A 185 10.28 -14.51 12.98
C ASN A 185 10.33 -15.73 12.04
N GLY A 186 10.53 -15.53 10.73
CA GLY A 186 10.64 -16.61 9.75
C GLY A 186 9.35 -17.38 9.50
N VAL A 187 8.20 -16.81 9.89
CA VAL A 187 6.88 -17.41 9.74
C VAL A 187 6.37 -17.13 8.33
N ARG A 188 6.41 -18.15 7.46
CA ARG A 188 6.18 -17.97 6.02
C ARG A 188 5.35 -19.07 5.36
N HIS A 189 4.57 -18.68 4.36
CA HIS A 189 3.92 -19.60 3.43
C HIS A 189 4.75 -19.69 2.15
N CYS A 190 5.14 -20.91 1.78
CA CYS A 190 5.92 -21.18 0.55
C CYS A 190 5.10 -21.88 -0.54
N GLY A 191 3.85 -22.24 -0.26
CA GLY A 191 2.97 -22.92 -1.21
C GLY A 191 2.40 -21.95 -2.24
N THR A 192 2.04 -22.46 -3.42
CA THR A 192 1.26 -21.69 -4.38
C THR A 192 -0.09 -21.33 -3.78
N THR A 193 -0.48 -20.07 -3.92
CA THR A 193 -1.77 -19.56 -3.49
C THR A 193 -2.66 -19.23 -4.67
N TYR A 194 -3.95 -19.07 -4.41
CA TYR A 194 -4.98 -18.99 -5.43
C TYR A 194 -5.95 -17.85 -5.13
N ARG A 195 -6.36 -17.12 -6.16
CA ARG A 195 -7.39 -16.07 -6.01
C ARG A 195 -8.28 -16.02 -7.24
N PRO A 196 -9.58 -16.35 -7.11
CA PRO A 196 -10.54 -16.06 -8.17
C PRO A 196 -10.81 -14.56 -8.24
N MET A 197 -10.83 -14.01 -9.46
CA MET A 197 -11.11 -12.59 -9.68
C MET A 197 -11.93 -12.38 -10.95
N SER A 198 -12.72 -11.31 -10.93
CA SER A 198 -13.41 -10.81 -12.12
C SER A 198 -12.66 -9.60 -12.66
N LEU A 199 -11.92 -9.79 -13.75
CA LEU A 199 -11.21 -8.71 -14.43
C LEU A 199 -12.01 -8.20 -15.63
N PRO A 200 -12.07 -6.86 -15.87
CA PRO A 200 -12.67 -6.33 -17.08
C PRO A 200 -12.00 -6.91 -18.33
N THR A 201 -12.79 -7.38 -19.30
CA THR A 201 -12.28 -8.05 -20.51
C THR A 201 -11.23 -7.22 -21.26
N ALA A 202 -11.40 -5.89 -21.31
CA ALA A 202 -10.44 -5.00 -21.94
C ALA A 202 -9.09 -4.92 -21.17
N ALA A 203 -9.12 -4.91 -19.84
CA ALA A 203 -7.92 -4.92 -19.02
C ALA A 203 -7.17 -6.26 -19.14
N LEU A 204 -7.92 -7.37 -19.07
CA LEU A 204 -7.36 -8.71 -19.26
C LEU A 204 -6.74 -8.87 -20.66
N ARG A 205 -7.42 -8.38 -21.72
CA ARG A 205 -6.88 -8.41 -23.08
C ARG A 205 -5.55 -7.65 -23.19
N ARG A 206 -5.50 -6.40 -22.71
CA ARG A 206 -4.25 -5.61 -22.69
C ARG A 206 -3.11 -6.32 -21.95
N LEU A 207 -3.41 -6.96 -20.82
CA LEU A 207 -2.41 -7.74 -20.09
C LEU A 207 -1.88 -8.91 -20.92
N LEU A 208 -2.77 -9.67 -21.56
CA LEU A 208 -2.39 -10.81 -22.41
C LEU A 208 -1.62 -10.36 -23.65
N ASP A 209 -1.99 -9.23 -24.25
CA ASP A 209 -1.30 -8.68 -25.42
C ASP A 209 0.14 -8.27 -25.06
N ARG A 210 0.33 -7.59 -23.91
CA ARG A 210 1.68 -7.29 -23.38
C ARG A 210 2.50 -8.55 -23.13
N LEU A 211 1.88 -9.58 -22.56
CA LEU A 211 2.56 -10.85 -22.29
C LEU A 211 2.97 -11.55 -23.59
N ASN A 212 2.11 -11.53 -24.61
CA ASN A 212 2.41 -12.13 -25.91
C ASN A 212 3.51 -11.36 -26.65
N ALA A 213 3.47 -10.03 -26.62
CA ALA A 213 4.53 -9.19 -27.19
C ALA A 213 5.89 -9.51 -26.53
N TRP A 214 5.93 -9.57 -25.20
CA TRP A 214 7.13 -9.96 -24.47
C TRP A 214 7.63 -11.36 -24.86
N HIS A 215 6.74 -12.35 -24.95
CA HIS A 215 7.12 -13.70 -25.39
C HIS A 215 7.68 -13.73 -26.82
N GLN A 216 7.23 -12.85 -27.71
CA GLN A 216 7.74 -12.77 -29.08
C GLN A 216 9.15 -12.17 -29.13
N GLU A 217 9.40 -11.14 -28.32
CA GLU A 217 10.70 -10.47 -28.23
C GLU A 217 11.78 -11.35 -27.56
N CYS A 218 11.41 -12.17 -26.57
CA CYS A 218 12.35 -12.97 -25.78
C CYS A 218 12.50 -14.43 -26.26
N GLN A 219 12.16 -14.76 -27.51
CA GLN A 219 12.31 -16.13 -28.04
C GLN A 219 13.76 -16.63 -28.15
N GLU A 220 14.76 -15.72 -28.11
CA GLU A 220 16.17 -16.07 -28.33
C GLU A 220 16.99 -16.25 -27.03
N ASP A 221 16.63 -15.58 -25.92
CA ASP A 221 17.34 -15.69 -24.65
C ASP A 221 16.49 -16.40 -23.59
N ARG A 222 16.65 -17.72 -23.49
CA ARG A 222 16.18 -18.49 -22.32
C ARG A 222 17.08 -18.20 -21.13
N GLU A 223 16.86 -17.07 -20.47
CA GLU A 223 17.47 -16.82 -19.17
C GLU A 223 16.45 -16.76 -18.04
N GLU A 224 16.95 -17.25 -16.90
CA GLU A 224 16.32 -17.44 -15.60
C GLU A 224 15.57 -16.20 -15.08
N ALA A 225 14.90 -16.39 -13.94
CA ALA A 225 14.12 -15.43 -13.17
C ALA A 225 14.89 -14.15 -12.74
N ARG A 226 15.49 -13.41 -13.66
CA ARG A 226 15.98 -12.06 -13.42
C ARG A 226 14.77 -11.16 -13.17
N LEU A 227 14.88 -10.27 -12.20
CA LEU A 227 13.89 -9.21 -11.93
C LEU A 227 13.60 -8.41 -13.20
N GLY A 228 14.60 -8.31 -14.08
CA GLY A 228 14.53 -7.69 -15.39
C GLY A 228 13.95 -8.51 -16.53
N SER A 229 12.89 -9.28 -16.33
CA SER A 229 12.17 -9.90 -17.46
C SER A 229 10.70 -10.13 -17.11
N GLY A 230 9.83 -10.17 -18.14
CA GLY A 230 8.41 -10.43 -18.00
C GLY A 230 7.53 -9.21 -17.83
N VAL A 231 6.22 -9.45 -17.74
CA VAL A 231 5.18 -8.44 -17.51
C VAL A 231 4.87 -8.39 -16.02
N TRP A 232 4.95 -7.20 -15.44
CA TRP A 232 4.67 -6.98 -14.02
C TRP A 232 3.29 -6.35 -13.79
N VAL A 233 2.66 -6.70 -12.68
CA VAL A 233 1.39 -6.13 -12.24
C VAL A 233 1.42 -5.87 -10.74
N SER A 234 0.81 -4.77 -10.33
CA SER A 234 0.39 -4.56 -8.95
C SER A 234 -1.06 -5.03 -8.81
N LEU A 235 -1.31 -5.93 -7.85
CA LEU A 235 -2.64 -6.50 -7.61
C LEU A 235 -3.38 -5.83 -6.45
N SER A 236 -2.67 -5.09 -5.59
CA SER A 236 -3.26 -4.30 -4.53
C SER A 236 -3.04 -2.82 -4.81
N ALA A 237 -4.10 -2.02 -4.69
CA ALA A 237 -4.05 -0.58 -4.94
C ALA A 237 -3.46 0.16 -3.73
N GLY A 238 -2.27 -0.25 -3.27
CA GLY A 238 -1.66 0.19 -2.02
C GLY A 238 -2.18 -0.54 -0.78
N GLY A 239 -3.06 -1.53 -0.94
CA GLY A 239 -3.58 -2.38 0.13
C GLY A 239 -2.83 -3.70 0.31
N PHE A 240 -3.36 -4.57 1.17
CA PHE A 240 -2.88 -5.95 1.33
C PHE A 240 -3.59 -6.87 0.33
N PHE A 241 -2.85 -7.75 -0.34
CA PHE A 241 -3.46 -8.69 -1.27
C PHE A 241 -3.74 -10.04 -0.61
N CYS A 242 -5.02 -10.44 -0.57
CA CYS A 242 -5.48 -11.69 0.02
C CYS A 242 -5.67 -12.78 -1.04
N THR A 243 -5.06 -13.94 -0.81
CA THR A 243 -5.22 -15.17 -1.61
C THR A 243 -5.64 -16.34 -0.73
N MET A 244 -5.76 -17.54 -1.28
CA MET A 244 -6.21 -18.74 -0.60
C MET A 244 -5.17 -19.83 -0.81
N SER A 245 -4.83 -20.64 0.19
CA SER A 245 -3.80 -21.69 0.02
C SER A 245 -4.35 -22.96 -0.65
N SER A 246 -5.67 -23.19 -0.62
CA SER A 246 -6.35 -24.32 -1.23
C SER A 246 -6.87 -23.99 -2.61
N ARG A 247 -6.34 -24.70 -3.61
CA ARG A 247 -6.84 -24.68 -4.99
C ARG A 247 -8.32 -25.06 -5.06
N MET A 248 -8.73 -26.08 -4.31
CA MET A 248 -10.12 -26.57 -4.31
C MET A 248 -11.10 -25.50 -3.85
N GLU A 249 -10.77 -24.80 -2.76
CA GLU A 249 -11.62 -23.75 -2.21
C GLU A 249 -11.66 -22.52 -3.14
N ALA A 250 -10.53 -22.17 -3.76
CA ALA A 250 -10.46 -21.11 -4.75
C ALA A 250 -11.28 -21.41 -6.01
N THR A 251 -11.20 -22.64 -6.53
CA THR A 251 -12.03 -23.10 -7.66
C THR A 251 -13.51 -23.10 -7.30
N ARG A 252 -13.89 -23.59 -6.11
CA ARG A 252 -15.27 -23.55 -5.64
C ARG A 252 -15.81 -22.12 -5.62
N ARG A 253 -15.03 -21.17 -5.09
CA ARG A 253 -15.38 -19.74 -5.11
C ARG A 253 -15.46 -19.19 -6.53
N LEU A 254 -14.49 -19.49 -7.40
CA LEU A 254 -14.50 -19.11 -8.82
C LEU A 254 -15.83 -19.48 -9.48
N THR A 255 -16.29 -20.70 -9.20
CA THR A 255 -17.51 -21.25 -9.75
C THR A 255 -18.76 -20.56 -9.21
N GLN A 256 -18.82 -20.31 -7.90
CA GLN A 256 -19.93 -19.62 -7.25
C GLN A 256 -20.07 -18.16 -7.71
N THR A 257 -18.94 -17.47 -7.90
CA THR A 257 -18.92 -16.05 -8.28
C THR A 257 -18.82 -15.81 -9.79
N ARG A 258 -18.69 -16.88 -10.58
CA ARG A 258 -18.45 -16.83 -12.04
C ARG A 258 -17.29 -15.90 -12.42
N CYS A 259 -16.21 -15.97 -11.67
CA CYS A 259 -14.99 -15.23 -11.99
C CYS A 259 -14.40 -15.69 -13.33
N ASN A 260 -13.86 -14.76 -14.11
CA ASN A 260 -13.25 -15.04 -15.41
C ASN A 260 -11.73 -15.24 -15.34
N VAL A 261 -11.13 -15.05 -14.15
CA VAL A 261 -9.69 -15.22 -13.93
C VAL A 261 -9.45 -16.02 -12.64
N LEU A 262 -8.51 -16.96 -12.70
CA LEU A 262 -7.91 -17.60 -11.54
C LEU A 262 -6.43 -17.20 -11.47
N LEU A 263 -6.04 -16.50 -10.41
CA LEU A 263 -4.62 -16.28 -10.14
C LEU A 263 -4.04 -17.50 -9.42
N CYS A 264 -2.86 -17.92 -9.85
CA CYS A 264 -2.01 -18.91 -9.18
C CYS A 264 -0.68 -18.23 -8.84
N ILE A 265 -0.48 -17.87 -7.58
CA ILE A 265 0.66 -17.04 -7.16
C ILE A 265 1.65 -17.89 -6.41
N ARG A 266 2.88 -17.97 -6.91
CA ARG A 266 4.02 -18.50 -6.16
C ARG A 266 4.59 -17.36 -5.29
N PRO A 267 4.61 -17.51 -3.96
CA PRO A 267 5.25 -16.56 -3.07
C PRO A 267 6.73 -16.37 -3.40
N ASP A 268 7.29 -15.24 -2.98
CA ASP A 268 8.73 -15.03 -3.01
C ASP A 268 9.39 -16.01 -2.03
N ASP A 269 10.48 -16.64 -2.43
CA ASP A 269 11.23 -17.52 -1.52
C ASP A 269 11.93 -16.70 -0.42
N TRP A 270 12.17 -15.40 -0.67
CA TRP A 270 12.91 -14.49 0.19
C TRP A 270 12.05 -13.65 1.12
N SER A 271 10.76 -13.47 0.82
CA SER A 271 9.86 -12.69 1.67
C SER A 271 8.55 -13.43 1.92
N PRO A 272 8.08 -13.44 3.17
CA PRO A 272 6.94 -14.23 3.57
C PRO A 272 5.64 -13.61 3.06
N CYS A 273 4.77 -14.47 2.55
CA CYS A 273 3.34 -14.26 2.69
C CYS A 273 2.86 -15.05 3.91
N PHE A 274 1.91 -14.49 4.67
CA PHE A 274 1.48 -15.07 5.94
C PHE A 274 0.42 -16.17 5.69
N PRO A 275 0.65 -17.43 6.12
CA PRO A 275 -0.38 -18.45 6.09
C PRO A 275 -1.33 -18.32 7.29
N LYS A 276 -2.60 -18.02 7.06
CA LYS A 276 -3.60 -17.94 8.13
C LYS A 276 -3.84 -19.24 8.90
N HIS A 277 -3.43 -20.38 8.33
CA HIS A 277 -3.46 -21.70 9.00
C HIS A 277 -2.70 -21.77 10.33
N LEU A 278 -1.93 -20.73 10.68
CA LEU A 278 -1.29 -20.57 11.98
C LEU A 278 -2.20 -20.01 13.09
N SER A 279 -3.46 -19.64 12.82
CA SER A 279 -4.36 -19.05 13.82
C SER A 279 -5.63 -19.84 14.14
N LEU A 280 -5.82 -20.12 15.44
CA LEU A 280 -7.02 -20.57 16.16
C LEU A 280 -7.62 -21.93 15.68
N ARG A 281 -7.39 -22.99 16.47
CA ARG A 281 -8.06 -24.30 16.32
C ARG A 281 -9.55 -24.11 16.03
N GLY A 282 -10.02 -24.61 14.88
CA GLY A 282 -11.45 -24.64 14.53
C GLY A 282 -11.94 -23.54 13.58
N ALA A 283 -11.09 -22.61 13.13
CA ALA A 283 -11.48 -21.64 12.09
C ALA A 283 -11.04 -22.15 10.69
N SER A 284 -11.99 -22.47 9.82
CA SER A 284 -11.77 -22.92 8.44
C SER A 284 -11.38 -21.74 7.53
N VAL A 285 -10.30 -21.02 7.85
CA VAL A 285 -9.86 -19.90 7.03
C VAL A 285 -8.51 -20.18 6.38
N ASP A 286 -8.55 -20.19 5.06
CA ASP A 286 -7.49 -20.62 4.16
C ASP A 286 -6.72 -19.44 3.52
N ASP A 287 -6.88 -18.24 4.06
CA ASP A 287 -6.36 -17.04 3.42
C ASP A 287 -4.83 -16.90 3.61
N VAL A 288 -4.16 -16.38 2.58
CA VAL A 288 -2.73 -16.03 2.59
C VAL A 288 -2.60 -14.57 2.22
N LEU A 289 -1.91 -13.80 3.07
CA LEU A 289 -1.79 -12.36 2.95
C LEU A 289 -0.40 -11.96 2.44
N PHE A 290 -0.37 -11.16 1.39
CA PHE A 290 0.86 -10.53 0.89
C PHE A 290 1.03 -9.14 1.52
N PRO A 291 2.27 -8.72 1.81
CA PRO A 291 2.55 -7.39 2.35
C PRO A 291 2.19 -6.28 1.34
N VAL A 292 1.99 -5.07 1.87
CA VAL A 292 1.78 -3.88 1.03
C VAL A 292 2.98 -3.66 0.12
N GLY A 293 2.72 -3.32 -1.14
CA GLY A 293 3.75 -3.06 -2.15
C GLY A 293 4.33 -4.31 -2.82
N ALA A 294 3.82 -5.52 -2.52
CA ALA A 294 4.19 -6.72 -3.26
C ALA A 294 3.86 -6.55 -4.75
N LEU A 295 4.85 -6.83 -5.61
CA LEU A 295 4.70 -6.81 -7.07
C LEU A 295 4.64 -8.23 -7.61
N TYR A 296 3.91 -8.43 -8.70
CA TYR A 296 3.66 -9.76 -9.24
C TYR A 296 4.09 -9.82 -10.69
N ARG A 297 5.02 -10.72 -11.01
CA ARG A 297 5.40 -11.01 -12.39
C ARG A 297 4.47 -12.06 -12.95
N VAL A 298 3.89 -11.79 -14.12
CA VAL A 298 3.13 -12.76 -14.90
C VAL A 298 4.10 -13.69 -15.62
N VAL A 299 4.10 -14.96 -15.22
CA VAL A 299 4.95 -16.01 -15.81
C VAL A 299 4.24 -16.67 -16.98
N ARG A 300 2.95 -16.95 -16.82
CA ARG A 300 2.18 -17.67 -17.84
C ARG A 300 0.72 -17.29 -17.76
N ALA A 301 0.06 -17.29 -18.92
CA ALA A 301 -1.39 -17.18 -19.02
C ALA A 301 -1.93 -18.38 -19.81
N THR A 302 -2.87 -19.11 -19.22
CA THR A 302 -3.52 -20.27 -19.84
C THR A 302 -5.01 -19.99 -19.98
N ARG A 303 -5.55 -20.11 -21.20
CA ARG A 303 -6.99 -20.06 -21.43
C ARG A 303 -7.59 -21.45 -21.21
N THR A 304 -8.66 -21.51 -20.44
CA THR A 304 -9.39 -22.74 -20.12
C THR A 304 -10.89 -22.44 -20.02
N VAL A 305 -11.69 -23.45 -19.65
CA VAL A 305 -13.09 -23.29 -19.29
C VAL A 305 -13.32 -23.76 -17.86
N SER A 306 -14.36 -23.22 -17.22
CA SER A 306 -14.73 -23.56 -15.84
C SER A 306 -14.88 -25.08 -15.58
N SER A 307 -15.45 -25.83 -16.53
CA SER A 307 -15.63 -27.28 -16.44
C SER A 307 -14.30 -28.06 -16.32
N ASP A 308 -13.21 -27.49 -16.83
CA ASP A 308 -11.90 -28.13 -16.76
C ASP A 308 -11.22 -27.89 -15.39
N LEU A 309 -11.66 -26.85 -14.68
CA LEU A 309 -11.20 -26.52 -13.33
C LEU A 309 -12.06 -27.21 -12.26
N ASP A 310 -13.37 -27.34 -12.49
CA ASP A 310 -14.35 -27.98 -11.61
C ASP A 310 -15.26 -28.94 -12.42
N PRO A 311 -14.82 -30.19 -12.64
CA PRO A 311 -15.58 -31.15 -13.43
C PRO A 311 -16.95 -31.52 -12.85
N GLN A 312 -17.21 -31.19 -11.58
CA GLN A 312 -18.50 -31.45 -10.93
C GLN A 312 -19.55 -30.40 -11.28
N ASN A 313 -19.16 -29.30 -11.93
CA ASN A 313 -20.06 -28.25 -12.34
C ASN A 313 -20.34 -28.27 -13.84
N ASP A 314 -21.61 -28.41 -14.21
CA ASP A 314 -22.05 -28.46 -15.60
C ASP A 314 -22.01 -27.10 -16.32
N SER A 315 -21.82 -25.99 -15.59
CA SER A 315 -21.79 -24.65 -16.19
C SER A 315 -20.42 -24.32 -16.79
N ARG A 316 -20.45 -23.86 -18.05
CA ARG A 316 -19.26 -23.65 -18.88
C ARG A 316 -19.09 -22.19 -19.28
N TRP A 317 -18.00 -21.56 -18.84
CA TRP A 317 -17.61 -20.21 -19.27
C TRP A 317 -16.07 -20.11 -19.39
N PRO A 318 -15.55 -19.17 -20.20
CA PRO A 318 -14.11 -19.01 -20.36
C PRO A 318 -13.46 -18.49 -19.09
N VAL A 319 -12.33 -19.09 -18.73
CA VAL A 319 -11.49 -18.71 -17.59
C VAL A 319 -10.05 -18.56 -18.06
N VAL A 320 -9.37 -17.52 -17.59
CA VAL A 320 -7.92 -17.38 -17.78
C VAL A 320 -7.21 -17.68 -16.46
N VAL A 321 -6.31 -18.67 -16.48
CA VAL A 321 -5.41 -18.95 -15.36
C VAL A 321 -4.16 -18.11 -15.56
N LEU A 322 -3.87 -17.20 -14.63
CA LEU A 322 -2.66 -16.40 -14.61
C LEU A 322 -1.72 -16.95 -13.54
N GLU A 323 -0.56 -17.42 -13.97
CA GLU A 323 0.51 -17.88 -13.08
C GLU A 323 1.46 -16.73 -12.80
N LEU A 324 1.60 -16.41 -11.52
CA LEU A 324 2.33 -15.25 -11.04
C LEU A 324 3.44 -15.67 -10.09
N VAL A 325 4.51 -14.89 -10.04
CA VAL A 325 5.52 -14.95 -8.97
C VAL A 325 5.53 -13.60 -8.27
N SER A 326 5.36 -13.59 -6.95
CA SER A 326 5.51 -12.35 -6.19
C SER A 326 6.98 -12.01 -5.98
N SER A 327 7.29 -10.71 -5.93
CA SER A 327 8.59 -10.16 -5.56
C SER A 327 8.39 -9.15 -4.44
N SER A 328 9.23 -9.24 -3.41
CA SER A 328 9.34 -8.23 -2.34
C SER A 328 10.50 -7.25 -2.54
N ARG A 329 11.29 -7.42 -3.60
CA ARG A 329 12.40 -6.52 -3.99
C ARG A 329 11.85 -5.26 -4.66
N VAL A 330 11.13 -4.47 -3.86
CA VAL A 330 10.33 -3.35 -4.36
C VAL A 330 11.20 -2.32 -5.08
N LEU A 331 12.33 -1.93 -4.49
CA LEU A 331 13.20 -0.91 -5.08
C LEU A 331 13.79 -1.36 -6.41
N GLU A 332 14.34 -2.57 -6.47
CA GLU A 332 14.95 -3.13 -7.68
C GLU A 332 13.92 -3.36 -8.78
N THR A 333 12.69 -3.73 -8.39
CA THR A 333 11.60 -3.92 -9.36
C THR A 333 11.13 -2.56 -9.89
N LEU A 334 10.94 -1.56 -9.02
CA LEU A 334 10.49 -0.22 -9.44
C LEU A 334 11.54 0.50 -10.28
N GLU A 335 12.81 0.41 -9.91
CA GLU A 335 13.93 0.91 -10.71
C GLU A 335 13.90 0.35 -12.12
N LEU A 336 13.68 -0.96 -12.24
CA LEU A 336 13.63 -1.63 -13.51
C LEU A 336 12.40 -1.25 -14.35
N LEU A 337 11.23 -1.15 -13.73
CA LEU A 337 10.01 -0.72 -14.42
C LEU A 337 10.13 0.72 -14.93
N ASP A 338 10.77 1.59 -14.15
CA ASP A 338 11.08 2.95 -14.56
C ASP A 338 12.04 2.99 -15.75
N MET A 339 13.12 2.20 -15.71
CA MET A 339 14.09 2.10 -16.81
C MET A 339 13.46 1.67 -18.14
N ARG A 340 12.35 0.92 -18.09
CA ARG A 340 11.64 0.43 -19.27
C ARG A 340 10.55 1.36 -19.77
N GLY A 341 10.23 2.42 -19.02
CA GLY A 341 9.04 3.24 -19.29
C GLY A 341 7.73 2.45 -19.12
N GLU A 342 7.73 1.40 -18.30
CA GLU A 342 6.52 0.66 -17.95
C GLU A 342 5.67 1.37 -16.88
N LEU A 343 6.28 2.35 -16.19
CA LEU A 343 5.62 3.23 -15.23
C LEU A 343 5.10 4.50 -15.91
N SER A 344 3.89 4.90 -15.53
CA SER A 344 3.29 6.17 -15.92
C SER A 344 4.05 7.34 -15.28
N GLU A 345 3.89 8.54 -15.82
CA GLU A 345 4.45 9.76 -15.22
C GLU A 345 3.97 9.92 -13.76
N GLY A 346 4.90 10.09 -12.82
CA GLY A 346 4.63 10.18 -11.38
C GLY A 346 4.36 8.86 -10.65
N GLU A 347 4.26 7.72 -11.35
CA GLU A 347 3.91 6.43 -10.74
C GLU A 347 5.03 5.89 -9.84
N LEU A 348 6.29 6.15 -10.19
CA LEU A 348 7.46 5.76 -9.41
C LEU A 348 7.44 6.42 -8.02
N GLU A 349 7.30 7.74 -7.98
CA GLU A 349 7.27 8.55 -6.76
C GLU A 349 6.12 8.15 -5.86
N ALA A 350 4.92 7.99 -6.45
CA ALA A 350 3.73 7.59 -5.72
C ALA A 350 3.95 6.22 -5.07
N THR A 351 4.46 5.25 -5.83
CA THR A 351 4.66 3.88 -5.32
C THR A 351 5.76 3.83 -4.25
N LEU A 352 6.84 4.61 -4.40
CA LEU A 352 7.89 4.72 -3.39
C LEU A 352 7.42 5.40 -2.10
N GLY A 353 6.58 6.44 -2.22
CA GLY A 353 5.94 7.09 -1.08
C GLY A 353 5.04 6.13 -0.31
N ASP A 354 4.20 5.36 -1.01
CA ASP A 354 3.33 4.37 -0.39
C ASP A 354 4.12 3.23 0.26
N TRP A 355 5.19 2.76 -0.39
CA TRP A 355 6.09 1.74 0.16
C TRP A 355 6.79 2.20 1.45
N ALA A 356 7.23 3.46 1.48
CA ALA A 356 7.85 4.05 2.66
C ALA A 356 6.84 4.26 3.80
N ALA A 357 5.63 4.76 3.49
CA ALA A 357 4.54 4.92 4.46
C ALA A 357 4.03 3.59 5.02
N GLY A 358 4.21 2.48 4.29
CA GLY A 358 3.93 1.12 4.75
C GLY A 358 5.01 0.51 5.66
N ALA A 359 6.02 1.26 6.09
CA ALA A 359 7.01 0.76 7.05
C ALA A 359 6.45 0.66 8.48
N LEU A 360 7.08 -0.15 9.33
CA LEU A 360 6.96 0.07 10.78
C LEU A 360 7.37 1.50 11.10
N PRO A 361 6.81 2.13 12.15
CA PRO A 361 7.27 3.42 12.62
C PRO A 361 8.78 3.41 12.66
N ALA A 362 9.45 2.55 13.44
CA ALA A 362 10.90 2.47 13.56
C ALA A 362 11.69 2.53 12.24
N ASP A 363 11.22 1.95 11.13
CA ASP A 363 11.96 1.85 9.87
C ASP A 363 11.54 2.86 8.78
N GLU A 364 10.48 3.62 9.01
CA GLU A 364 9.94 4.59 8.04
C GLU A 364 11.00 5.57 7.51
N HIS A 365 11.81 6.14 8.39
CA HIS A 365 12.92 7.04 8.01
C HIS A 365 13.92 6.35 7.06
N ARG A 366 14.22 5.06 7.26
CA ARG A 366 15.14 4.31 6.39
C ARG A 366 14.52 4.05 5.02
N ARG A 367 13.24 3.67 4.95
CA ARG A 367 12.56 3.49 3.66
C ARG A 367 12.45 4.78 2.88
N LEU A 368 12.13 5.90 3.54
CA LEU A 368 12.13 7.23 2.90
C LEU A 368 13.51 7.60 2.36
N PHE A 369 14.59 7.28 3.08
CA PHE A 369 15.94 7.49 2.59
C PHE A 369 16.22 6.69 1.32
N SER A 370 15.95 5.37 1.34
CA SER A 370 16.18 4.50 0.17
C SER A 370 15.29 4.86 -1.03
N ALA A 371 14.05 5.29 -0.79
CA ALA A 371 13.18 5.86 -1.83
C ALA A 371 13.80 7.11 -2.45
N GLY A 372 14.33 8.01 -1.62
CA GLY A 372 15.05 9.20 -2.07
C GLY A 372 16.30 8.86 -2.89
N GLU A 373 17.08 7.85 -2.48
CA GLU A 373 18.27 7.41 -3.21
C GLU A 373 17.94 6.91 -4.60
N LEU A 374 16.89 6.09 -4.72
CA LEU A 374 16.42 5.61 -6.02
C LEU A 374 15.98 6.78 -6.91
N LEU A 375 15.18 7.72 -6.39
CA LEU A 375 14.76 8.90 -7.15
C LEU A 375 15.95 9.75 -7.62
N ALA A 376 16.95 9.96 -6.77
CA ALA A 376 18.17 10.68 -7.13
C ALA A 376 18.95 9.94 -8.23
N HIS A 377 19.06 8.62 -8.15
CA HIS A 377 19.70 7.80 -9.18
C HIS A 377 19.00 7.91 -10.55
N ARG A 378 17.68 8.11 -10.53
CA ARG A 378 16.86 8.33 -11.74
C ARG A 378 16.80 9.80 -12.19
N GLY A 379 17.59 10.68 -11.59
CA GLY A 379 17.66 12.11 -11.94
C GLY A 379 16.46 12.94 -11.47
N ARG A 380 15.59 12.38 -10.61
CA ARG A 380 14.40 13.04 -10.06
C ARG A 380 14.75 13.76 -8.75
N PHE A 381 15.68 14.71 -8.85
CA PHE A 381 16.36 15.29 -7.68
C PHE A 381 15.46 16.10 -6.75
N GLU A 382 14.42 16.76 -7.28
CA GLU A 382 13.47 17.51 -6.45
C GLU A 382 12.67 16.58 -5.54
N GLN A 383 12.12 15.50 -6.12
CA GLN A 383 11.34 14.50 -5.39
C GLN A 383 12.24 13.73 -4.42
N ALA A 384 13.46 13.39 -4.82
CA ALA A 384 14.46 12.78 -3.94
C ALA A 384 14.73 13.64 -2.68
N ALA A 385 14.91 14.95 -2.86
CA ALA A 385 15.13 15.89 -1.75
C ALA A 385 13.93 15.96 -0.79
N VAL A 386 12.70 15.82 -1.29
CA VAL A 386 11.49 15.77 -0.45
C VAL A 386 11.52 14.54 0.46
N HIS A 387 11.73 13.35 -0.11
CA HIS A 387 11.78 12.10 0.67
C HIS A 387 12.94 12.09 1.69
N MET A 388 14.12 12.54 1.28
CA MET A 388 15.27 12.67 2.20
C MET A 388 15.01 13.71 3.29
N GLY A 389 14.41 14.86 2.98
CA GLY A 389 14.04 15.85 3.99
C GLY A 389 13.11 15.30 5.07
N GLN A 390 12.08 14.54 4.67
CA GLN A 390 11.17 13.87 5.60
C GLN A 390 11.88 12.79 6.43
N SER A 391 12.74 11.99 5.79
CA SER A 391 13.55 10.97 6.45
C SER A 391 14.42 11.56 7.56
N ALA A 392 15.10 12.68 7.30
CA ALA A 392 15.94 13.35 8.29
C ALA A 392 15.16 13.83 9.51
N LEU A 393 13.99 14.45 9.29
CA LEU A 393 13.12 14.92 10.37
C LEU A 393 12.66 13.76 11.26
N LEU A 394 12.28 12.63 10.65
CA LEU A 394 11.87 11.44 11.39
C LEU A 394 13.04 10.82 12.17
N ALA A 395 14.22 10.71 11.57
CA ALA A 395 15.42 10.20 12.24
C ALA A 395 15.82 11.06 13.45
N GLU A 396 15.80 12.38 13.30
CA GLU A 396 16.08 13.33 14.38
C GLU A 396 15.07 13.19 15.52
N SER A 397 13.77 13.12 15.20
CA SER A 397 12.71 12.94 16.21
C SER A 397 12.80 11.62 16.99
N ARG A 398 13.54 10.64 16.45
CA ARG A 398 13.76 9.32 17.05
C ARG A 398 15.10 9.20 17.76
N GLY A 399 15.87 10.29 17.84
CA GLY A 399 17.16 10.29 18.51
C GLY A 399 18.28 9.61 17.72
N ASP A 400 18.20 9.59 16.38
CA ASP A 400 19.30 9.20 15.50
C ASP A 400 19.87 10.42 14.75
N PRO A 401 20.62 11.31 15.44
CA PRO A 401 21.13 12.54 14.84
C PRO A 401 22.18 12.29 13.76
N VAL A 402 22.92 11.18 13.83
CA VAL A 402 23.93 10.80 12.84
C VAL A 402 23.25 10.42 11.53
N PHE A 403 22.21 9.59 11.57
CA PHE A 403 21.44 9.26 10.38
C PHE A 403 20.73 10.50 9.81
N ALA A 404 20.15 11.34 10.68
CA ALA A 404 19.52 12.59 10.26
C ALA A 404 20.51 13.51 9.53
N ALA A 405 21.73 13.67 10.04
CA ALA A 405 22.78 14.47 9.44
C ALA A 405 23.22 13.93 8.07
N ARG A 406 23.47 12.61 7.95
CA ARG A 406 23.79 11.96 6.67
C ARG A 406 22.69 12.18 5.63
N THR A 407 21.45 12.06 6.07
CA THR A 407 20.27 12.25 5.21
C THR A 407 20.12 13.70 4.77
N LEU A 408 20.39 14.69 5.65
CA LEU A 408 20.38 16.10 5.31
C LEU A 408 21.46 16.48 4.30
N LEU A 409 22.67 15.88 4.39
CA LEU A 409 23.69 16.06 3.36
C LEU A 409 23.24 15.51 2.00
N ALA A 410 22.64 14.32 1.98
CA ALA A 410 22.10 13.74 0.75
C ALA A 410 20.98 14.61 0.16
N CYS A 411 20.09 15.15 1.01
CA CYS A 411 19.05 16.10 0.64
C CYS A 411 19.65 17.39 0.03
N ALA A 412 20.67 17.97 0.67
CA ALA A 412 21.36 19.16 0.19
C ALA A 412 21.97 18.95 -1.20
N ARG A 413 22.60 17.79 -1.43
CA ARG A 413 23.15 17.41 -2.75
C ARG A 413 22.06 17.29 -3.81
N CYS A 414 20.93 16.66 -3.49
CA CYS A 414 19.80 16.57 -4.41
C CYS A 414 19.25 17.95 -4.76
N ARG A 415 19.08 18.85 -3.78
CA ARG A 415 18.61 20.22 -4.02
C ARG A 415 19.56 21.03 -4.91
N ALA A 416 20.86 20.89 -4.71
CA ALA A 416 21.86 21.53 -5.56
C ALA A 416 21.85 20.99 -7.00
N ALA A 417 21.72 19.67 -7.17
CA ALA A 417 21.59 19.05 -8.49
C ALA A 417 20.31 19.50 -9.22
N ALA A 418 19.18 19.62 -8.49
CA ALA A 418 17.93 20.16 -9.03
C ALA A 418 18.08 21.63 -9.48
N ALA A 419 18.75 22.47 -8.68
CA ALA A 419 19.02 23.86 -9.04
C ALA A 419 19.90 23.97 -10.31
N ALA A 420 20.95 23.16 -10.40
CA ALA A 420 21.82 23.10 -11.57
C ALA A 420 21.07 22.68 -12.85
N GLY A 421 20.16 21.71 -12.75
CA GLY A 421 19.33 21.29 -13.90
C GLY A 421 18.32 22.35 -14.37
N ALA A 422 17.80 23.17 -13.46
CA ALA A 422 16.86 24.26 -13.77
C ALA A 422 17.54 25.45 -14.46
N SER A 423 18.79 25.74 -14.12
CA SER A 423 19.63 26.80 -14.73
C SER A 423 19.80 26.63 -16.25
N CYS A 424 19.78 25.39 -16.76
CA CYS A 424 19.95 25.09 -18.19
C CYS A 424 18.67 25.21 -19.02
N ARG A 425 17.50 25.39 -18.38
CA ARG A 425 16.20 25.54 -19.06
C ARG A 425 15.76 27.00 -18.94
N ASP A 426 15.87 27.73 -20.04
CA ASP A 426 15.59 29.16 -20.15
C ASP A 426 14.28 29.56 -19.42
N GLY A 427 14.40 30.35 -18.34
CA GLY A 427 13.29 31.15 -17.80
C GLY A 427 12.93 31.02 -16.31
N CYS A 428 13.43 30.02 -15.56
CA CYS A 428 13.02 29.81 -14.16
C CYS A 428 14.10 30.20 -13.12
N SER A 429 14.44 31.49 -13.02
CA SER A 429 15.44 31.99 -12.05
C SER A 429 15.01 31.84 -10.57
N GLY A 430 13.71 31.87 -10.29
CA GLY A 430 13.18 31.77 -8.92
C GLY A 430 13.35 30.38 -8.28
N ALA A 431 13.11 29.31 -9.04
CA ALA A 431 13.19 27.93 -8.54
C ALA A 431 14.63 27.56 -8.13
N SER A 432 15.59 27.95 -8.98
CA SER A 432 17.01 27.68 -8.77
C SER A 432 17.52 28.35 -7.50
N ALA A 433 17.16 29.62 -7.27
CA ALA A 433 17.58 30.36 -6.07
C ALA A 433 17.00 29.76 -4.78
N VAL A 434 15.75 29.31 -4.80
CA VAL A 434 15.10 28.65 -3.65
C VAL A 434 15.80 27.33 -3.32
N ASN A 435 16.01 26.46 -4.31
CA ASN A 435 16.67 25.15 -4.11
C ASN A 435 18.12 25.31 -3.60
N THR A 436 18.85 26.30 -4.11
CA THR A 436 20.20 26.68 -3.68
C THR A 436 20.24 27.06 -2.21
N ARG A 437 19.38 28.00 -1.79
CA ARG A 437 19.27 28.40 -0.38
C ARG A 437 18.90 27.23 0.53
N LEU A 438 17.90 26.46 0.12
CA LEU A 438 17.40 25.29 0.82
C LEU A 438 18.43 24.16 0.93
N ALA A 439 19.38 24.07 -0.01
CA ALA A 439 20.52 23.16 0.06
C ALA A 439 21.53 23.61 1.13
N GLY A 440 21.86 24.91 1.16
CA GLY A 440 22.74 25.50 2.17
C GLY A 440 22.20 25.34 3.59
N GLU A 441 20.90 25.60 3.79
CA GLU A 441 20.22 25.38 5.08
C GLU A 441 20.29 23.92 5.54
N ALA A 442 20.02 22.96 4.64
CA ALA A 442 20.09 21.53 4.95
C ALA A 442 21.53 21.07 5.28
N ALA A 443 22.52 21.50 4.50
CA ALA A 443 23.93 21.17 4.74
C ALA A 443 24.47 21.78 6.03
N THR A 444 24.05 23.00 6.37
CA THR A 444 24.42 23.67 7.64
C THR A 444 23.87 22.88 8.82
N LYS A 445 22.58 22.54 8.80
CA LYS A 445 21.96 21.72 9.84
C LYS A 445 22.60 20.33 9.96
N ALA A 446 23.02 19.74 8.85
CA ALA A 446 23.74 18.46 8.88
C ALA A 446 25.07 18.54 9.64
N VAL A 447 25.85 19.60 9.39
CA VAL A 447 27.12 19.86 10.11
C VAL A 447 26.85 20.03 11.60
N GLU A 448 25.87 20.85 11.98
CA GLU A 448 25.49 21.08 13.39
C GLU A 448 25.12 19.76 14.09
N LEU A 449 24.33 18.91 13.43
CA LEU A 449 23.94 17.60 13.99
C LEU A 449 25.12 16.64 14.12
N PHE A 450 26.03 16.59 13.14
CA PHE A 450 27.24 15.77 13.26
C PHE A 450 28.17 16.27 14.36
N GLU A 451 28.37 17.58 14.48
CA GLU A 451 29.22 18.17 15.52
C GLU A 451 28.66 17.87 16.91
N ALA A 452 27.35 18.02 17.10
CA ALA A 452 26.68 17.72 18.35
C ALA A 452 26.76 16.22 18.71
N ALA A 453 26.68 15.32 17.73
CA ALA A 453 26.64 13.88 17.96
C ALA A 453 28.02 13.21 18.06
N LEU A 454 28.99 13.68 17.28
CA LEU A 454 30.29 13.00 17.06
C LEU A 454 31.51 13.84 17.47
N GLY A 455 31.33 15.13 17.72
CA GLY A 455 32.42 16.08 18.01
C GLY A 455 33.11 16.63 16.76
N GLU A 456 33.64 17.85 16.86
CA GLU A 456 34.16 18.62 15.71
C GLU A 456 35.30 17.95 14.93
N GLU A 457 36.13 17.16 15.60
CA GLU A 457 37.29 16.50 15.00
C GLU A 457 36.93 15.21 14.23
N ASN A 458 35.66 14.79 14.26
CA ASN A 458 35.23 13.56 13.60
C ASN A 458 35.36 13.68 12.07
N SER A 459 35.81 12.62 11.41
CA SER A 459 35.96 12.58 9.95
C SER A 459 34.65 12.86 9.20
N GLU A 460 33.50 12.45 9.74
CA GLU A 460 32.19 12.74 9.12
C GLU A 460 31.82 14.21 9.19
N VAL A 461 32.18 14.91 10.27
CA VAL A 461 32.02 16.37 10.39
C VAL A 461 32.88 17.08 9.35
N GLN A 462 34.13 16.65 9.18
CA GLN A 462 35.04 17.26 8.19
C GLN A 462 34.54 17.03 6.75
N LEU A 463 34.02 15.84 6.45
CA LEU A 463 33.37 15.55 5.17
C LEU A 463 32.12 16.41 4.95
N ALA A 464 31.30 16.60 5.99
CA ALA A 464 30.10 17.44 5.94
C ALA A 464 30.45 18.92 5.69
N ARG A 465 31.46 19.45 6.40
CA ARG A 465 31.97 20.82 6.21
C ARG A 465 32.54 21.03 4.80
N SER A 466 33.29 20.05 4.28
CA SER A 466 33.77 20.08 2.89
C SER A 466 32.62 20.12 1.89
N ALA A 467 31.61 19.27 2.07
CA ALA A 467 30.43 19.26 1.21
C ALA A 467 29.65 20.58 1.29
N LEU A 468 29.51 21.18 2.48
CA LEU A 468 28.91 22.50 2.64
C LEU A 468 29.71 23.59 1.91
N ALA A 469 31.04 23.57 2.01
CA ALA A 469 31.89 24.53 1.31
C ALA A 469 31.76 24.39 -0.22
N GLU A 470 31.74 23.17 -0.75
CA GLU A 470 31.50 22.91 -2.18
C GLU A 470 30.14 23.42 -2.64
N LEU A 471 29.10 23.21 -1.83
CA LEU A 471 27.76 23.71 -2.10
C LEU A 471 27.73 25.24 -2.14
N LEU A 472 28.34 25.91 -1.14
CA LEU A 472 28.37 27.37 -1.06
C LEU A 472 29.17 28.04 -2.19
N VAL A 473 30.17 27.35 -2.77
CA VAL A 473 30.95 27.85 -3.92
C VAL A 473 30.19 27.66 -5.24
N SER A 474 29.33 26.63 -5.31
CA SER A 474 28.54 26.31 -6.50
C SER A 474 27.24 27.13 -6.61
N CYS A 475 26.86 27.81 -5.52
CA CYS A 475 25.70 28.70 -5.38
C CYS A 475 26.10 30.15 -5.64
#